data_AF-A0A7X8F0E7-F1
#
_entry.id   AF-A0A7X8F0E7-F1
#
_cell.length_a   1.000
_cell.length_b   1.000
_cell.length_c   1.000
_cell.angle_alpha   90.00
_cell.angle_beta   90.00
_cell.angle_gamma   90.00
#
_symmetry.space_group_name_H-M   'P 1'
#
loop_
_entity.id
_entity.type
_entity.pdbx_description
1 polymer ?
#
loop_
_entity_poly.entity_id
_entity_poly.type
_entity_poly.pdbx_seq_one_letter_code
_entity_poly.pdbx_strand_id
1 'polypeptide(L)'
;MIKEKELYLKAKKGLSEIENAIIELLKIHPNGLTNTEIANILGLSSIHEGGQKDYLTYSVLGNLMDRSVIIKDRSGNRPKYLLTIIVNK
;
A
#
# COMPACT_ATOMS: atom_id res chain seq x y z
N MET A 1 -20.59 -16.68 -15.15
CA MET A 1 -21.29 -15.70 -14.29
C MET A 1 -21.19 -15.95 -12.78
N ILE A 2 -21.69 -17.05 -12.19
CA ILE A 2 -21.56 -17.27 -10.72
C ILE A 2 -20.10 -17.46 -10.30
N LYS A 3 -19.33 -18.25 -11.05
CA LYS A 3 -17.94 -18.56 -10.71
C LYS A 3 -17.00 -17.34 -10.75
N GLU A 4 -17.16 -16.47 -11.74
CA GLU A 4 -16.36 -15.25 -11.87
C GLU A 4 -16.62 -14.29 -10.70
N LYS A 5 -17.87 -14.21 -10.23
CA LYS A 5 -18.21 -13.41 -9.04
C LYS A 5 -17.51 -13.95 -7.78
N GLU A 6 -17.45 -15.26 -7.58
CA GLU A 6 -16.69 -15.86 -6.48
C GLU A 6 -15.19 -15.52 -6.55
N LEU A 7 -14.60 -15.65 -7.74
CA LEU A 7 -13.19 -15.34 -7.97
C LEU A 7 -12.89 -13.85 -7.74
N TYR A 8 -13.78 -12.97 -8.20
CA TYR A 8 -13.70 -11.54 -7.96
C TYR A 8 -13.71 -11.22 -6.46
N LEU A 9 -14.64 -11.80 -5.69
CA LEU A 9 -14.71 -11.58 -4.25
C LEU A 9 -13.46 -12.09 -3.52
N LYS A 10 -12.91 -13.23 -3.96
CA LYS A 10 -11.64 -13.75 -3.44
C LYS A 10 -10.49 -12.77 -3.67
N ALA A 11 -10.38 -12.22 -4.89
CA ALA A 11 -9.37 -11.22 -5.22
C ALA A 11 -9.55 -9.92 -4.40
N LYS A 12 -10.78 -9.42 -4.27
CA LYS A 12 -11.09 -8.24 -3.46
C LYS A 12 -10.76 -8.43 -1.98
N LYS A 13 -11.01 -9.63 -1.43
CA LYS A 13 -10.60 -9.96 -0.06
C LYS A 13 -9.09 -9.88 0.09
N GLY A 14 -8.33 -10.55 -0.77
CA GLY A 14 -6.86 -10.51 -0.72
C GLY A 14 -6.30 -9.10 -0.84
N LEU A 15 -6.84 -8.28 -1.74
CA LEU A 15 -6.46 -6.88 -1.86
C LEU A 15 -6.73 -6.09 -0.58
N SER A 16 -7.89 -6.31 0.06
CA SER A 16 -8.23 -5.65 1.33
C SER A 16 -7.28 -6.03 2.46
N GLU A 17 -6.84 -7.29 2.53
CA GLU A 17 -5.86 -7.72 3.54
C GLU A 17 -4.52 -7.01 3.35
N ILE A 18 -4.05 -6.85 2.10
CA ILE A 18 -2.82 -6.11 1.79
C ILE A 18 -2.96 -4.63 2.17
N GLU A 19 -4.08 -4.00 1.81
CA GLU A 19 -4.37 -2.61 2.18
C GLU A 19 -4.37 -2.42 3.70
N ASN A 20 -5.02 -3.32 4.45
CA ASN A 20 -5.07 -3.27 5.91
C ASN A 20 -3.68 -3.42 6.54
N ALA A 21 -2.86 -4.37 6.04
CA ALA A 21 -1.49 -4.56 6.53
C ALA A 21 -0.62 -3.31 6.32
N ILE A 22 -0.76 -2.62 5.17
CA ILE A 22 -0.05 -1.35 4.92
C ILE A 22 -0.52 -0.27 5.90
N ILE A 23 -1.83 -0.14 6.14
CA ILE A 23 -2.38 0.83 7.09
C ILE A 23 -1.84 0.58 8.50
N GLU A 24 -1.87 -0.68 8.97
CA GLU A 24 -1.36 -1.06 10.29
C GLU A 24 0.13 -0.82 10.42
N LEU A 25 0.91 -1.11 9.38
CA LEU A 25 2.33 -0.78 9.34
C LEU A 25 2.54 0.73 9.47
N LEU A 26 1.81 1.55 8.72
CA LEU A 26 1.97 3.01 8.80
C LEU A 26 1.50 3.60 10.15
N LYS A 27 0.59 2.93 10.89
CA LYS A 27 0.21 3.36 12.26
C LYS A 27 1.39 3.32 13.22
N ILE A 28 2.27 2.31 13.09
CA ILE A 28 3.46 2.16 13.94
C ILE A 28 4.69 2.91 13.39
N HIS A 29 4.59 3.49 12.20
CA HIS A 29 5.63 4.32 11.57
C HIS A 29 5.12 5.73 11.24
N PRO A 30 4.94 6.62 12.24
CA PRO A 30 4.33 7.94 12.05
C PRO A 30 5.14 8.87 11.13
N ASN A 31 6.45 8.63 10.98
CA ASN A 31 7.32 9.37 10.06
C ASN A 31 7.24 8.87 8.60
N GLY A 32 6.37 7.89 8.34
CA GLY A 32 6.18 7.26 7.04
C GLY A 32 7.29 6.34 6.60
N LEU A 33 7.01 5.61 5.52
CA LEU A 33 7.92 4.68 4.88
C LEU A 33 7.93 4.91 3.37
N THR A 34 9.07 4.66 2.72
CA THR A 34 9.16 4.62 1.26
C THR A 34 8.45 3.39 0.70
N ASN A 35 8.11 3.39 -0.59
CA ASN A 35 7.49 2.25 -1.26
C ASN A 35 8.30 0.95 -1.07
N THR A 36 9.62 1.04 -1.22
CA THR A 36 10.54 -0.10 -1.09
C THR A 36 10.61 -0.62 0.34
N GLU A 37 10.59 0.26 1.35
CA GLU A 37 10.52 -0.18 2.76
C GLU A 37 9.23 -0.95 3.04
N ILE A 38 8.08 -0.44 2.59
CA ILE A 38 6.78 -1.13 2.72
C ILE A 38 6.81 -2.48 2.01
N ALA A 39 7.31 -2.52 0.77
CA ALA A 39 7.39 -3.74 -0.03
C ALA A 39 8.26 -4.81 0.65
N ASN A 40 9.41 -4.41 1.20
CA ASN A 40 10.32 -5.33 1.88
C ASN A 40 9.76 -5.84 3.21
N ILE A 41 9.22 -4.95 4.05
CA ILE A 41 8.70 -5.32 5.38
C ILE A 41 7.51 -6.29 5.26
N LEU A 42 6.63 -6.06 4.28
CA LEU A 42 5.43 -6.89 4.08
C LEU A 42 5.64 -8.07 3.12
N GLY A 43 6.86 -8.27 2.60
CA GLY A 43 7.15 -9.35 1.65
C GLY A 43 6.39 -9.24 0.31
N LEU A 44 6.10 -8.01 -0.13
CA LEU A 44 5.37 -7.71 -1.37
C LEU A 44 6.29 -7.42 -2.57
N SER A 45 7.60 -7.42 -2.35
CA SER A 45 8.60 -7.25 -3.41
C SER A 45 8.65 -8.46 -4.34
N SER A 46 8.76 -8.24 -5.64
CA SER A 46 8.95 -9.28 -6.64
C SER A 46 10.41 -9.72 -6.73
N ILE A 47 10.63 -11.04 -6.80
CA ILE A 47 11.93 -11.66 -7.13
C ILE A 47 12.12 -11.89 -8.64
N HIS A 48 11.11 -11.56 -9.45
CA HIS A 48 11.15 -11.76 -10.90
C HIS A 48 12.27 -10.92 -11.53
N GLU A 49 12.92 -11.49 -12.56
CA GLU A 49 13.97 -10.82 -13.31
C GLU A 49 13.39 -9.58 -14.02
N GLY A 50 13.70 -8.39 -13.49
CA GLY A 50 13.19 -7.13 -14.00
C GLY A 50 13.62 -5.95 -13.13
N GLY A 51 13.66 -4.76 -13.72
CA GLY A 51 14.11 -3.54 -13.03
C GLY A 51 13.14 -2.99 -11.98
N GLN A 52 11.87 -3.41 -12.01
CA GLN A 52 10.83 -2.88 -11.12
C GLN A 52 10.27 -3.96 -10.21
N LYS A 53 10.66 -3.90 -8.93
CA LYS A 53 10.37 -4.93 -7.93
C LYS A 53 9.14 -4.64 -7.08
N ASP A 54 8.67 -3.39 -7.06
CA ASP A 54 7.69 -2.91 -6.07
C ASP A 54 6.35 -2.42 -6.68
N TYR A 55 5.99 -2.92 -7.88
CA TYR A 55 4.80 -2.48 -8.62
C TYR A 55 3.48 -2.77 -7.89
N LEU A 56 3.39 -3.93 -7.23
CA LEU A 56 2.20 -4.31 -6.47
C LEU A 56 1.96 -3.29 -5.35
N THR A 57 2.98 -3.06 -4.51
CA THR A 57 2.93 -2.08 -3.43
C THR A 57 2.62 -0.68 -3.96
N TYR A 58 3.23 -0.27 -5.07
CA TYR A 58 2.98 1.04 -5.67
C TYR A 58 1.51 1.23 -6.08
N SER A 59 0.91 0.20 -6.69
CA SER A 59 -0.50 0.21 -7.10
C SER A 59 -1.44 0.27 -5.88
N VAL A 60 -1.16 -0.50 -4.83
CA VAL A 60 -1.98 -0.52 -3.62
C VAL A 60 -1.90 0.83 -2.87
N LEU A 61 -0.72 1.44 -2.80
CA LEU A 61 -0.55 2.79 -2.26
C LEU A 61 -1.34 3.82 -3.06
N GLY A 62 -1.41 3.67 -4.40
CA GLY A 62 -2.29 4.45 -5.27
C GLY A 62 -3.75 4.42 -4.81
N ASN A 63 -4.32 3.23 -4.64
CA ASN A 63 -5.70 3.06 -4.17
C ASN A 63 -5.95 3.70 -2.80
N LEU A 64 -4.97 3.61 -1.89
CA LEU A 64 -5.07 4.22 -0.55
C LEU A 64 -5.00 5.75 -0.60
N MET A 65 -4.16 6.31 -1.49
CA MET A 65 -4.10 7.75 -1.73
C MET A 65 -5.38 8.28 -2.36
N ASP A 66 -5.97 7.57 -3.33
CA ASP A 66 -7.23 7.95 -3.98
C ASP A 66 -8.37 8.05 -2.96
N ARG A 67 -8.35 7.19 -1.93
CA ARG A 67 -9.27 7.22 -0.79
C ARG A 67 -8.85 8.14 0.35
N SER A 68 -7.79 8.94 0.17
CA SER A 68 -7.22 9.85 1.18
C SER A 68 -6.85 9.18 2.51
N VAL A 69 -6.61 7.86 2.52
CA VAL A 69 -6.19 7.12 3.72
C VAL A 69 -4.73 7.41 4.06
N ILE A 70 -3.92 7.61 3.03
CA ILE A 70 -2.51 7.96 3.14
C ILE A 70 -2.18 9.18 2.27
N ILE A 71 -1.10 9.86 2.61
CA ILE A 71 -0.50 10.92 1.81
C ILE A 71 0.92 10.53 1.38
N LYS A 72 1.37 11.12 0.27
CA LYS A 72 2.75 10.99 -0.22
C LYS A 72 3.53 12.25 0.13
N ASP A 73 4.37 12.18 1.15
CA ASP A 73 5.31 13.24 1.49
C ASP A 73 6.51 13.22 0.54
N ARG A 74 6.85 14.38 0.00
CA ARG A 74 7.96 14.61 -0.94
C ARG A 74 9.02 15.55 -0.38
N SER A 75 8.99 15.84 0.92
CA SER A 75 9.94 16.73 1.59
C SER A 75 11.40 16.25 1.55
N GLY A 76 11.60 14.93 1.48
CA GLY A 76 12.93 14.29 1.45
C GLY A 76 13.35 13.78 0.06
N ASN A 77 14.58 13.26 -0.01
CA ASN A 77 15.19 12.69 -1.22
C ASN A 77 14.40 11.50 -1.81
N ARG A 78 13.62 10.80 -0.98
CA ARG A 78 12.75 9.70 -1.39
C ARG A 78 11.34 9.96 -0.84
N PRO A 79 10.29 9.82 -1.67
CA PRO A 79 8.95 10.03 -1.20
C PRO A 79 8.56 8.97 -0.17
N LYS A 80 7.94 9.42 0.91
CA LYS A 80 7.39 8.57 1.96
C LYS A 80 5.88 8.58 1.93
N TYR A 81 5.27 7.50 2.38
CA TYR A 81 3.84 7.36 2.55
C TYR A 81 3.52 7.39 4.04
N LEU A 82 2.55 8.21 4.42
CA LEU A 82 2.14 8.46 5.81
C LEU A 82 0.62 8.32 5.91
N LEU A 83 0.11 7.93 7.07
CA LEU A 83 -1.32 8.01 7.32
C LEU A 83 -1.78 9.46 7.30
N THR A 84 -2.94 9.70 6.70
CA THR A 84 -3.61 10.98 6.81
C THR A 84 -4.03 11.20 8.25
N ILE A 85 -3.51 12.24 8.90
CA ILE A 85 -3.99 12.67 10.22
C ILE A 85 -5.31 13.42 9.98
N ILE A 86 -6.44 12.80 10.32
CA ILE A 86 -7.69 13.52 10.44
C ILE A 86 -7.60 14.31 11.75
N VAL A 87 -7.21 15.58 11.66
CA VAL A 87 -7.42 16.52 12.77
C VAL A 87 -8.92 16.78 12.81
N ASN A 88 -9.64 16.09 13.69
CA ASN A 88 -11.00 16.49 14.05
C ASN A 88 -10.90 17.90 14.65
N LYS A 89 -11.32 18.90 13.89
CA LYS A 89 -11.57 20.25 14.40
C LYS A 89 -12.88 20.27 15.18
#